data_AF-A0A2N9NSZ4-F1
#
_entry.id   AF-A0A2N9NSZ4-F1
#
_cell.length_a   1.000
_cell.length_b   1.000
_cell.length_c   1.000
_cell.angle_alpha   90.00
_cell.angle_beta   90.00
_cell.angle_gamma   90.00
#
_symmetry.space_group_name_H-M   'P 1'
#
loop_
_entity.id
_entity.type
_entity.pdbx_description
1 polymer ?
#
loop_
_entity_poly.entity_id
_entity_poly.type
_entity_poly.pdbx_seq_one_letter_code
_entity_poly.pdbx_strand_id
1 'polypeptide(L)'
;MKRLYLSRLRGFVQSRSVRFATRPPGHRGGLATAGKSRSRCHGFTLAEMMIAVAIFIMVIVAAIYIQIFGLEFDEICNSKMGATELARTGFDDLMNDIRGAKIWLIGSGGISNSYAVFTPVANMATIVGNALQLFPSPTTNSPYILYYFDTNTACSTNAQGRLCRLVSTNNNQIYTWKPVVQYLTNTTPATTTNSMFFHAENYMGQIMNDYQYKYVIVTTMEFSEYQFPTTKVGSNQYFNYYRMRLKATSHCPN
;
A
#
# COMPACT_ATOMS: atom_id res chain seq x y z
N MET A 1 -7.52 40.03 -19.42
CA MET A 1 -7.36 38.88 -20.34
C MET A 1 -8.14 37.72 -19.73
N LYS A 2 -9.43 37.46 -20.06
CA LYS A 2 -9.98 36.74 -21.23
C LYS A 2 -9.37 35.34 -21.46
N ARG A 3 -9.99 34.27 -20.90
CA ARG A 3 -10.92 33.33 -21.61
C ARG A 3 -11.14 32.03 -20.82
N LEU A 4 -12.41 31.75 -20.52
CA LEU A 4 -12.98 30.44 -20.21
C LEU A 4 -12.81 29.45 -21.38
N TYR A 5 -12.66 28.16 -21.09
CA TYR A 5 -13.05 27.07 -22.01
C TYR A 5 -13.75 25.94 -21.25
N LEU A 6 -15.07 26.04 -21.20
CA LEU A 6 -16.03 24.93 -21.09
C LEU A 6 -16.53 24.66 -22.51
N SER A 7 -16.32 23.45 -23.04
CA SER A 7 -16.93 22.96 -24.29
C SER A 7 -16.72 21.44 -24.33
N ARG A 8 -17.65 20.54 -24.65
CA ARG A 8 -18.87 20.61 -25.47
C ARG A 8 -19.88 19.55 -25.01
N LEU A 9 -21.14 19.95 -24.91
CA LEU A 9 -22.32 19.11 -25.14
C LEU A 9 -22.66 19.14 -26.64
N ARG A 10 -22.87 17.98 -27.25
CA ARG A 10 -23.67 17.75 -28.48
C ARG A 10 -24.28 16.35 -28.28
N GLY A 11 -25.59 16.13 -28.24
CA GLY A 11 -26.66 16.72 -29.04
C GLY A 11 -26.88 15.83 -30.27
N PHE A 12 -27.56 14.69 -30.11
CA PHE A 12 -28.04 13.86 -31.21
C PHE A 12 -29.57 13.85 -31.18
N VAL A 13 -30.15 14.76 -31.95
CA VAL A 13 -31.57 14.77 -32.33
C VAL A 13 -31.61 14.26 -33.75
N GLN A 14 -32.29 13.14 -33.99
CA GLN A 14 -32.62 12.70 -35.35
C GLN A 14 -34.14 12.68 -35.52
N SER A 15 -34.62 13.77 -36.11
CA SER A 15 -35.94 13.92 -36.72
C SER A 15 -36.05 12.99 -37.93
N ARG A 16 -37.15 12.24 -38.04
CA ARG A 16 -37.58 11.60 -39.30
C ARG A 16 -39.01 11.98 -39.59
N SER A 17 -39.20 12.49 -40.81
CA SER A 17 -40.40 13.11 -41.32
C SER A 17 -41.48 12.10 -41.71
N VAL A 18 -42.69 12.65 -41.70
CA VAL A 18 -44.01 12.13 -42.06
C VAL A 18 -44.06 11.51 -43.46
N ARG A 19 -44.85 10.44 -43.62
CA ARG A 19 -45.48 10.13 -44.91
C ARG A 19 -46.95 9.71 -44.70
N PHE A 20 -47.85 10.61 -45.06
CA PHE A 20 -49.29 10.40 -45.20
C PHE A 20 -49.53 9.40 -46.36
N ALA A 21 -50.32 8.35 -46.11
CA ALA A 21 -50.85 7.48 -47.14
C ALA A 21 -52.38 7.60 -47.13
N THR A 22 -52.92 8.13 -48.23
CA THR A 22 -54.34 8.22 -48.53
C THR A 22 -54.91 6.83 -48.85
N ARG A 23 -56.10 6.54 -48.33
CA ARG A 23 -56.81 5.27 -48.48
C ARG A 23 -57.90 5.44 -49.56
N PRO A 24 -58.01 4.55 -50.57
CA PRO A 24 -59.16 4.55 -51.47
C PRO A 24 -60.31 3.68 -50.92
N PRO A 25 -61.59 3.97 -51.24
CA PRO A 25 -62.73 3.19 -50.79
C PRO A 25 -63.11 2.10 -51.80
N GLY A 26 -63.52 0.93 -51.29
CA GLY A 26 -64.05 -0.17 -52.10
C GLY A 26 -64.79 -1.18 -51.23
N HIS A 27 -66.07 -1.40 -51.56
CA HIS A 27 -67.09 -2.12 -50.81
C HIS A 27 -67.15 -3.63 -51.17
N ARG A 28 -67.86 -4.38 -50.30
CA ARG A 28 -68.31 -5.80 -50.39
C ARG A 28 -67.22 -6.84 -50.15
N GLY A 29 -67.36 -7.84 -49.29
CA GLY A 29 -68.47 -8.41 -48.55
C GLY A 29 -68.10 -9.89 -48.36
N GLY A 30 -68.11 -10.40 -47.13
CA GLY A 30 -67.70 -11.79 -46.89
C GLY A 30 -67.56 -12.10 -45.41
N LEU A 31 -68.60 -12.70 -44.85
CA LEU A 31 -68.65 -13.31 -43.53
C LEU A 31 -67.48 -14.31 -43.37
N ALA A 32 -66.62 -14.09 -42.37
CA ALA A 32 -65.79 -15.14 -41.79
C ALA A 32 -65.51 -14.78 -40.32
N THR A 33 -66.37 -15.33 -39.46
CA THR A 33 -66.07 -15.78 -38.10
C THR A 33 -64.98 -15.02 -37.35
N ALA A 34 -65.41 -14.07 -36.52
CA ALA A 34 -64.60 -13.52 -35.44
C ALA A 34 -64.20 -14.65 -34.48
N GLY A 35 -63.06 -15.28 -34.74
CA GLY A 35 -62.31 -16.01 -33.74
C GLY A 35 -61.85 -15.00 -32.70
N LYS A 36 -62.65 -14.79 -31.66
CA LYS A 36 -62.22 -14.13 -30.42
C LYS A 36 -61.00 -14.89 -29.92
N SER A 37 -59.80 -14.42 -30.22
CA SER A 37 -58.66 -14.66 -29.34
C SER A 37 -59.03 -14.02 -28.01
N ARG A 38 -59.61 -14.81 -27.12
CA ARG A 38 -59.69 -14.47 -25.71
C ARG A 38 -58.24 -14.43 -25.25
N SER A 39 -57.62 -13.25 -25.34
CA SER A 39 -56.52 -12.91 -24.45
C SER A 39 -57.11 -13.09 -23.05
N ARG A 40 -56.85 -14.25 -22.45
CA ARG A 40 -57.19 -14.49 -21.06
C ARG A 40 -56.37 -13.47 -20.30
N CYS A 41 -57.01 -12.37 -19.94
CA CYS A 41 -56.50 -11.46 -18.95
C CYS A 41 -56.57 -12.24 -17.64
N HIS A 42 -55.54 -13.03 -17.38
CA HIS A 42 -55.37 -13.71 -16.10
C HIS A 42 -55.03 -12.60 -15.11
N GLY A 43 -56.05 -12.11 -14.40
CA GLY A 43 -55.83 -11.24 -13.25
C GLY A 43 -55.06 -12.03 -12.21
N PHE A 44 -53.95 -11.48 -11.72
CA PHE A 44 -53.22 -12.08 -10.60
C PHE A 44 -54.17 -12.22 -9.43
N THR A 45 -54.25 -13.44 -8.90
CA THR A 45 -55.03 -13.72 -7.71
C THR A 45 -54.42 -12.98 -6.51
N LEU A 46 -55.24 -12.60 -5.54
CA LEU A 46 -54.77 -11.88 -4.34
C LEU A 46 -53.64 -12.68 -3.63
N ALA A 47 -53.73 -14.01 -3.66
CA ALA A 47 -52.70 -14.91 -3.14
C ALA A 47 -51.36 -14.80 -3.89
N GLU A 48 -51.37 -14.74 -5.23
CA GLU A 48 -50.14 -14.53 -6.02
C GLU A 48 -49.48 -13.19 -5.71
N MET A 49 -50.27 -12.13 -5.51
CA MET A 49 -49.76 -10.82 -5.13
C MET A 49 -49.14 -10.82 -3.72
N MET A 50 -49.74 -11.54 -2.76
CA MET A 50 -49.16 -11.68 -1.41
C MET A 50 -47.82 -12.42 -1.44
N ILE A 51 -47.71 -13.49 -2.22
CA ILE A 51 -46.48 -14.26 -2.36
C ILE A 51 -45.41 -13.42 -3.09
N ALA A 52 -45.79 -12.70 -4.14
CA ALA A 52 -44.87 -11.82 -4.87
C ALA A 52 -44.30 -10.70 -3.99
N VAL A 53 -45.14 -10.06 -3.17
CA VAL A 53 -44.70 -9.03 -2.22
C VAL A 53 -43.79 -9.62 -1.13
N ALA A 54 -44.10 -10.82 -0.62
CA ALA A 54 -43.26 -11.49 0.37
C ALA A 54 -41.85 -11.81 -0.18
N ILE A 55 -41.77 -12.34 -1.42
CA ILE A 55 -40.49 -12.60 -2.08
C ILE A 55 -39.74 -11.29 -2.35
N PHE A 56 -40.44 -10.23 -2.77
CA PHE A 56 -39.83 -8.94 -3.05
C PHE A 56 -39.19 -8.30 -1.81
N ILE A 57 -39.87 -8.33 -0.67
CA ILE A 57 -39.31 -7.82 0.61
C ILE A 57 -38.09 -8.65 1.02
N MET A 58 -38.15 -9.98 0.88
CA MET A 58 -37.01 -10.85 1.19
C MET A 58 -35.78 -10.51 0.35
N VAL A 59 -35.97 -10.23 -0.95
CA VAL A 59 -34.88 -9.84 -1.86
C VAL A 59 -34.31 -8.46 -1.51
N ILE A 60 -35.14 -7.48 -1.16
CA ILE A 60 -34.65 -6.14 -0.75
C ILE A 60 -33.80 -6.25 0.52
N VAL A 61 -34.28 -6.98 1.53
CA VAL A 61 -33.54 -7.18 2.78
C VAL A 61 -32.21 -7.88 2.48
N ALA A 62 -32.21 -8.94 1.67
CA ALA A 62 -30.99 -9.62 1.26
C ALA A 62 -30.00 -8.67 0.54
N ALA A 63 -30.48 -7.81 -0.35
CA ALA A 63 -29.65 -6.84 -1.07
C ALA A 63 -28.98 -5.82 -0.13
N ILE A 64 -29.72 -5.31 0.86
CA ILE A 64 -29.18 -4.39 1.87
C ILE A 64 -28.12 -5.09 2.73
N TYR A 65 -28.39 -6.32 3.18
CA TYR A 65 -27.42 -7.10 3.95
C TYR A 65 -26.11 -7.34 3.18
N ILE A 66 -26.19 -7.67 1.89
CA ILE A 66 -25.01 -7.86 1.05
C ILE A 66 -24.21 -6.55 0.91
N GLN A 67 -24.88 -5.41 0.80
CA GLN A 67 -24.21 -4.10 0.71
C GLN A 67 -23.47 -3.72 2.00
N ILE A 68 -24.10 -3.91 3.16
CA ILE A 68 -23.45 -3.65 4.46
C ILE A 68 -22.26 -4.58 4.66
N PHE A 69 -22.43 -5.88 4.38
CA PHE A 69 -21.35 -6.85 4.46
C PHE A 69 -20.19 -6.52 3.51
N GLY A 70 -20.50 -6.05 2.29
CA GLY A 70 -19.49 -5.61 1.34
C GLY A 70 -18.65 -4.44 1.84
N LEU A 71 -19.27 -3.47 2.53
CA LEU A 71 -18.56 -2.33 3.12
C LEU A 71 -17.67 -2.78 4.29
N GLU A 72 -18.17 -3.60 5.20
CA GLU A 72 -17.36 -4.14 6.30
C GLU A 72 -16.15 -4.92 5.78
N PHE A 73 -16.35 -5.77 4.75
CA PHE A 73 -15.26 -6.53 4.17
C PHE A 73 -14.19 -5.64 3.51
N ASP A 74 -14.61 -4.60 2.79
CA ASP A 74 -13.69 -3.65 2.15
C ASP A 74 -12.83 -2.91 3.19
N GLU A 75 -13.41 -2.49 4.32
CA GLU A 75 -12.67 -1.84 5.40
C GLU A 75 -11.57 -2.75 5.98
N ILE A 76 -11.87 -4.03 6.19
CA ILE A 76 -10.89 -5.00 6.68
C ILE A 76 -9.76 -5.18 5.66
N CYS A 77 -10.10 -5.34 4.38
CA CYS A 77 -9.13 -5.50 3.30
C CYS A 77 -8.23 -4.27 3.16
N ASN A 78 -8.80 -3.07 3.17
CA ASN A 78 -8.07 -1.82 3.03
C ASN A 78 -7.04 -1.60 4.14
N SER A 79 -7.36 -1.96 5.39
CA SER A 79 -6.41 -1.87 6.50
C SER A 79 -5.18 -2.77 6.30
N LYS A 80 -5.36 -4.00 5.82
CA LYS A 80 -4.26 -4.94 5.57
C LYS A 80 -3.42 -4.54 4.36
N MET A 81 -4.08 -4.01 3.34
CA MET A 81 -3.42 -3.54 2.12
C MET A 81 -2.57 -2.29 2.40
N GLY A 82 -3.09 -1.31 3.13
CA GLY A 82 -2.36 -0.08 3.47
C GLY A 82 -1.07 -0.34 4.25
N ALA A 83 -1.15 -1.21 5.26
CA ALA A 83 0.01 -1.68 6.04
C ALA A 83 1.12 -2.25 5.15
N THR A 84 0.70 -3.12 4.22
CA THR A 84 1.62 -3.86 3.35
C THR A 84 2.21 -2.95 2.27
N GLU A 85 1.42 -2.03 1.71
CA GLU A 85 1.85 -1.10 0.66
C GLU A 85 2.94 -0.15 1.15
N LEU A 86 2.77 0.42 2.34
CA LEU A 86 3.76 1.31 2.95
C LEU A 86 5.08 0.55 3.19
N ALA A 87 5.00 -0.66 3.74
CA ALA A 87 6.18 -1.48 4.00
C ALA A 87 6.90 -1.85 2.69
N ARG A 88 6.17 -2.29 1.66
CA ARG A 88 6.73 -2.65 0.35
C ARG A 88 7.46 -1.49 -0.31
N THR A 89 6.83 -0.32 -0.34
CA THR A 89 7.46 0.88 -0.92
C THR A 89 8.77 1.22 -0.20
N GLY A 90 8.80 1.09 1.13
CA GLY A 90 10.02 1.31 1.89
C GLY A 90 11.12 0.28 1.63
N PHE A 91 10.75 -0.98 1.40
CA PHE A 91 11.69 -2.02 1.00
C PHE A 91 12.23 -1.81 -0.41
N ASP A 92 11.41 -1.36 -1.35
CA ASP A 92 11.84 -1.09 -2.72
C ASP A 92 12.88 0.05 -2.74
N ASP A 93 12.63 1.14 -1.99
CA ASP A 93 13.58 2.24 -1.81
C ASP A 93 14.92 1.72 -1.22
N LEU A 94 14.85 0.96 -0.12
CA LEU A 94 16.04 0.39 0.54
C LEU A 94 16.81 -0.57 -0.38
N MET A 95 16.11 -1.44 -1.09
CA MET A 95 16.72 -2.44 -1.97
C MET A 95 17.40 -1.78 -3.16
N ASN A 96 16.78 -0.76 -3.76
CA ASN A 96 17.35 -0.01 -4.87
C ASN A 96 18.62 0.72 -4.43
N ASP A 97 18.61 1.35 -3.26
CA ASP A 97 19.79 2.02 -2.72
C ASP A 97 20.92 1.04 -2.37
N ILE A 98 20.60 -0.14 -1.79
CA ILE A 98 21.60 -1.18 -1.52
C ILE A 98 22.24 -1.69 -2.83
N ARG A 99 21.41 -1.93 -3.85
CA ARG A 99 21.89 -2.42 -5.15
C ARG A 99 22.75 -1.37 -5.86
N GLY A 100 22.39 -0.09 -5.74
CA GLY A 100 23.12 1.04 -6.30
C GLY A 100 24.36 1.46 -5.52
N ALA A 101 24.51 1.01 -4.27
CA ALA A 101 25.68 1.30 -3.47
C ALA A 101 26.92 0.58 -4.02
N LYS A 102 28.05 1.28 -4.02
CA LYS A 102 29.37 0.73 -4.37
C LYS A 102 30.11 0.24 -3.12
N ILE A 103 30.02 1.02 -2.04
CA ILE A 103 30.52 0.67 -0.71
C ILE A 103 29.34 0.70 0.25
N TRP A 104 29.30 -0.27 1.16
CA TRP A 104 28.31 -0.34 2.23
C TRP A 104 29.03 -0.60 3.56
N LEU A 105 28.54 0.01 4.63
CA LEU A 105 29.04 -0.17 5.99
C LEU A 105 27.86 -0.35 6.93
N ILE A 106 27.96 -1.27 7.87
CA ILE A 106 26.96 -1.48 8.92
C ILE A 106 27.55 -0.98 10.23
N GLY A 107 26.72 -0.40 11.09
CA GLY A 107 27.23 0.24 12.29
C GLY A 107 26.15 0.80 13.18
N SER A 108 26.60 1.66 14.09
CA SER A 108 25.73 2.48 14.90
C SER A 108 25.54 3.85 14.24
N GLY A 109 24.30 4.32 14.09
CA GLY A 109 24.04 5.60 13.45
C GLY A 109 22.78 6.31 13.93
N GLY A 110 22.73 7.61 13.67
CA GLY A 110 21.63 8.49 14.03
C GLY A 110 21.83 9.92 13.56
N ILE A 111 21.07 10.84 14.14
CA ILE A 111 21.11 12.27 13.84
C ILE A 111 21.53 13.02 15.11
N SER A 112 22.45 13.97 14.97
CA SER A 112 22.80 14.92 16.02
C SER A 112 22.83 16.33 15.44
N ASN A 113 22.01 17.25 15.95
CA ASN A 113 21.99 18.67 15.59
C ASN A 113 22.05 18.94 14.06
N SER A 114 21.27 18.20 13.28
CA SER A 114 21.20 18.26 11.79
C SER A 114 22.39 17.67 11.02
N TYR A 115 23.28 16.92 11.71
CA TYR A 115 24.35 16.14 11.11
C TYR A 115 24.07 14.64 11.22
N ALA A 116 24.45 13.90 10.20
CA ALA A 116 24.43 12.45 10.20
C ALA A 116 25.65 11.94 10.99
N VAL A 117 25.38 11.17 12.04
CA VAL A 117 26.39 10.53 12.87
C VAL A 117 26.37 9.04 12.55
N PHE A 118 27.53 8.49 12.19
CA PHE A 118 27.68 7.07 11.90
C PHE A 118 29.03 6.58 12.39
N THR A 119 29.02 5.43 13.04
CA THR A 119 30.21 4.72 13.50
C THR A 119 30.15 3.29 12.95
N PRO A 120 31.01 2.92 11.99
CA PRO A 120 31.02 1.58 11.42
C PRO A 120 31.42 0.55 12.49
N VAL A 121 30.93 -0.68 12.35
CA VAL A 121 31.45 -1.82 13.13
C VAL A 121 32.93 -2.02 12.79
N ALA A 122 33.76 -2.18 13.81
CA ALA A 122 35.19 -2.44 13.63
C ALA A 122 35.45 -3.78 12.92
N ASN A 123 36.55 -3.87 12.18
CA ASN A 123 36.97 -5.12 11.57
C ASN A 123 37.24 -6.17 12.67
N MET A 124 36.85 -7.43 12.45
CA MET A 124 36.88 -8.55 13.41
C MET A 124 35.77 -8.57 14.47
N ALA A 125 34.80 -7.66 14.41
CA ALA A 125 33.56 -7.73 15.20
C ALA A 125 32.38 -8.16 14.33
N THR A 126 31.40 -8.83 14.94
CA THR A 126 30.19 -9.27 14.24
C THR A 126 29.46 -8.10 13.59
N ILE A 127 29.28 -8.16 12.27
CA ILE A 127 28.71 -7.07 11.48
C ILE A 127 27.19 -7.06 11.68
N VAL A 128 26.78 -6.43 12.78
CA VAL A 128 25.40 -6.19 13.17
C VAL A 128 25.31 -4.74 13.67
N GLY A 129 24.27 -4.02 13.27
CA GLY A 129 24.10 -2.62 13.65
C GLY A 129 22.67 -2.11 13.51
N ASN A 130 22.38 -0.98 14.15
CA ASN A 130 21.10 -0.28 14.00
C ASN A 130 21.04 0.60 12.73
N ALA A 131 22.18 0.78 12.06
CA ALA A 131 22.31 1.65 10.90
C ALA A 131 23.14 1.02 9.78
N LEU A 132 22.83 1.45 8.57
CA LEU A 132 23.44 1.04 7.31
C LEU A 132 23.79 2.29 6.51
N GLN A 133 25.09 2.49 6.27
CA GLN A 133 25.61 3.55 5.43
C GLN A 133 25.92 3.01 4.04
N LEU A 134 25.46 3.71 3.01
CA LEU A 134 25.58 3.33 1.61
C LEU A 134 26.22 4.47 0.83
N PHE A 135 27.32 4.17 0.14
CA PHE A 135 28.00 5.11 -0.73
C PHE A 135 27.74 4.74 -2.19
N PRO A 136 27.14 5.63 -2.99
CA PRO A 136 27.01 5.42 -4.44
C PRO A 136 28.35 5.56 -5.18
N SER A 137 29.34 6.20 -4.55
CA SER A 137 30.67 6.49 -5.10
C SER A 137 31.73 5.54 -4.53
N PRO A 138 32.86 5.32 -5.24
CA PRO A 138 33.99 4.51 -4.75
C PRO A 138 34.73 5.11 -3.55
N THR A 139 34.45 6.35 -3.15
CA THR A 139 35.19 7.03 -2.08
C THR A 139 34.32 7.29 -0.86
N THR A 140 34.90 7.15 0.32
CA THR A 140 34.22 7.37 1.61
C THR A 140 34.00 8.85 1.95
N ASN A 141 34.57 9.77 1.17
CA ASN A 141 34.43 11.23 1.32
C ASN A 141 33.34 11.82 0.40
N SER A 142 32.50 10.96 -0.17
CA SER A 142 31.41 11.31 -1.09
C SER A 142 30.07 11.42 -0.34
N PRO A 143 29.03 12.04 -0.92
CA PRO A 143 27.71 12.02 -0.32
C PRO A 143 27.25 10.57 -0.16
N TYR A 144 26.57 10.28 0.94
CA TYR A 144 26.13 8.94 1.29
C TYR A 144 24.68 8.93 1.74
N ILE A 145 24.09 7.76 1.67
CA ILE A 145 22.73 7.49 2.14
C ILE A 145 22.87 6.71 3.44
N LEU A 146 22.27 7.20 4.52
CA LEU A 146 22.25 6.50 5.80
C LEU A 146 20.82 6.07 6.10
N TYR A 147 20.67 4.77 6.30
CA TYR A 147 19.47 4.18 6.87
C TYR A 147 19.73 3.93 8.35
N TYR A 148 18.86 4.39 9.23
CA TYR A 148 18.99 4.10 10.65
C TYR A 148 17.64 3.87 11.28
N PHE A 149 17.62 2.99 12.27
CA PHE A 149 16.46 2.78 13.11
C PHE A 149 16.41 3.87 14.18
N ASP A 150 15.41 4.73 14.07
CA ASP A 150 15.10 5.74 15.07
C ASP A 150 14.25 5.11 16.17
N THR A 151 14.87 4.86 17.31
CA THR A 151 14.21 4.39 18.54
C THR A 151 13.97 5.53 19.53
N ASN A 152 14.33 6.77 19.17
CA ASN A 152 14.36 7.89 20.10
C ASN A 152 13.02 8.62 20.10
N THR A 153 12.37 8.64 21.27
CA THR A 153 11.06 9.27 21.50
C THR A 153 11.07 10.79 21.33
N ALA A 154 12.24 11.43 21.39
CA ALA A 154 12.36 12.89 21.46
C ALA A 154 12.25 13.63 20.10
N CYS A 155 12.59 12.99 18.98
CA CYS A 155 12.52 13.62 17.64
C CYS A 155 11.27 13.24 16.84
N SER A 156 10.34 12.52 17.47
CA SER A 156 9.16 12.00 16.81
C SER A 156 7.92 12.27 17.65
N THR A 157 6.99 13.08 17.12
CA THR A 157 5.67 13.36 17.71
C THR A 157 4.82 12.09 17.95
N ASN A 158 5.25 10.93 17.43
CA ASN A 158 4.71 9.63 17.81
C ASN A 158 5.85 8.69 18.26
N ALA A 159 5.79 8.23 19.51
CA ALA A 159 6.74 7.39 20.23
C ALA A 159 6.88 5.94 19.69
N GLN A 160 6.93 5.76 18.38
CA GLN A 160 6.97 4.44 17.73
C GLN A 160 8.22 4.39 16.84
N GLY A 161 8.94 3.26 16.86
CA GLY A 161 10.18 3.10 16.10
C GLY A 161 9.98 3.36 14.61
N ARG A 162 10.97 3.98 13.97
CA ARG A 162 10.91 4.31 12.53
C ARG A 162 12.19 3.89 11.83
N LEU A 163 12.08 3.48 10.57
CA LEU A 163 13.22 3.39 9.67
C LEU A 163 13.30 4.71 8.93
N CYS A 164 14.37 5.45 9.17
CA CYS A 164 14.61 6.73 8.54
C CYS A 164 15.69 6.56 7.47
N ARG A 165 15.47 7.20 6.32
CA ARG A 165 16.47 7.38 5.28
C ARG A 165 16.89 8.83 5.27
N LEU A 166 18.20 9.04 5.32
CA LEU A 166 18.79 10.35 5.13
C LEU A 166 19.79 10.32 4.00
N VAL A 167 19.89 11.44 3.30
CA VAL A 167 20.95 11.69 2.31
C VAL A 167 21.85 12.76 2.91
N SER A 168 23.12 12.45 3.01
CA SER A 168 24.14 13.36 3.55
C SER A 168 25.02 13.94 2.44
N THR A 169 25.50 15.16 2.65
CA THR A 169 26.53 15.79 1.82
C THR A 169 27.94 15.35 2.27
N ASN A 170 28.98 15.79 1.57
CA ASN A 170 30.38 15.48 1.90
C ASN A 170 30.81 15.92 3.32
N ASN A 171 30.06 16.83 3.96
CA ASN A 171 30.36 17.38 5.29
C ASN A 171 29.47 16.78 6.39
N ASN A 172 28.91 15.58 6.17
CA ASN A 172 27.96 14.92 7.07
C ASN A 172 26.68 15.73 7.35
N GLN A 173 26.42 16.81 6.60
CA GLN A 173 25.19 17.59 6.75
C GLN A 173 24.03 16.83 6.11
N ILE A 174 22.86 16.90 6.74
CA ILE A 174 21.66 16.23 6.24
C ILE A 174 21.04 17.12 5.15
N TYR A 175 20.97 16.60 3.93
CA TYR A 175 20.34 17.27 2.78
C TYR A 175 18.87 16.89 2.64
N THR A 176 18.53 15.63 2.87
CA THR A 176 17.16 15.14 2.77
C THR A 176 16.93 14.12 3.86
N TRP A 177 15.77 14.18 4.49
CA TRP A 177 15.31 13.21 5.47
C TRP A 177 13.90 12.74 5.10
N LYS A 178 13.71 11.41 5.08
CA LYS A 178 12.43 10.77 4.77
C LYS A 178 12.19 9.61 5.74
N PRO A 179 11.03 9.55 6.43
CA PRO A 179 10.62 8.33 7.11
C PRO A 179 10.23 7.30 6.05
N VAL A 180 10.92 6.15 6.05
CA VAL A 180 10.70 5.07 5.08
C VAL A 180 9.68 4.08 5.61
N VAL A 181 9.78 3.75 6.90
CA VAL A 181 8.76 2.95 7.57
C VAL A 181 8.48 3.50 8.96
N GLN A 182 7.21 3.44 9.36
CA GLN A 182 6.71 3.93 10.64
C GLN A 182 6.08 2.77 11.42
N TYR A 183 5.85 2.96 12.72
CA TYR A 183 5.17 1.98 13.57
C TYR A 183 5.92 0.65 13.75
N LEU A 184 7.25 0.70 13.79
CA LEU A 184 8.05 -0.48 14.11
C LEU A 184 7.90 -0.82 15.59
N THR A 185 7.61 -2.09 15.86
CA THR A 185 7.49 -2.62 17.22
C THR A 185 8.72 -3.43 17.58
N ASN A 186 9.08 -3.39 18.86
CA ASN A 186 10.25 -4.05 19.45
C ASN A 186 11.59 -3.27 19.23
N THR A 187 11.63 -2.05 19.78
CA THR A 187 12.77 -1.12 19.77
C THR A 187 13.87 -1.49 20.79
N THR A 188 14.24 -2.76 20.92
CA THR A 188 15.31 -3.18 21.84
C THR A 188 16.69 -2.99 21.19
N PRO A 189 17.66 -2.39 21.90
CA PRO A 189 19.00 -2.13 21.34
C PRO A 189 19.79 -3.42 21.06
N ALA A 190 19.98 -3.70 19.77
CA ALA A 190 21.14 -4.27 19.05
C ALA A 190 22.00 -5.42 19.63
N THR A 191 21.72 -6.01 20.80
CA THR A 191 22.64 -7.01 21.40
C THR A 191 22.02 -8.36 21.70
N THR A 192 20.69 -8.46 21.76
CA THR A 192 20.03 -9.74 21.99
C THR A 192 18.68 -9.75 21.30
N THR A 193 18.65 -10.40 20.14
CA THR A 193 17.48 -11.07 19.54
C THR A 193 16.21 -10.21 19.35
N ASN A 194 15.97 -9.84 18.08
CA ASN A 194 14.69 -9.35 17.50
C ASN A 194 14.40 -7.88 17.83
N SER A 195 14.28 -6.94 16.91
CA SER A 195 13.52 -7.03 15.63
C SER A 195 13.95 -6.04 14.54
N MET A 196 14.90 -5.14 14.81
CA MET A 196 15.26 -4.00 13.96
C MET A 196 16.78 -3.84 13.86
N PHE A 197 17.41 -4.63 12.99
CA PHE A 197 18.86 -4.55 12.79
C PHE A 197 19.24 -4.88 11.34
N PHE A 198 20.39 -4.35 10.96
CA PHE A 198 21.11 -4.70 9.73
C PHE A 198 22.23 -5.66 10.10
N HIS A 199 22.44 -6.67 9.28
CA HIS A 199 23.59 -7.55 9.40
C HIS A 199 24.06 -8.04 8.04
N ALA A 200 25.34 -8.42 7.94
CA ALA A 200 25.92 -9.00 6.75
C ALA A 200 26.00 -10.52 6.88
N GLU A 201 25.46 -11.25 5.90
CA GLU A 201 25.54 -12.71 5.82
C GLU A 201 26.30 -13.16 4.56
N ASN A 202 27.02 -14.28 4.67
CA ASN A 202 27.58 -14.98 3.52
C ASN A 202 26.52 -15.82 2.77
N TYR A 203 26.92 -16.47 1.68
CA TYR A 203 26.06 -17.35 0.88
C TYR A 203 25.53 -18.58 1.65
N MET A 204 26.15 -18.93 2.79
CA MET A 204 25.73 -20.01 3.67
C MET A 204 24.79 -19.53 4.79
N GLY A 205 24.48 -18.23 4.86
CA GLY A 205 23.61 -17.63 5.87
C GLY A 205 24.27 -17.39 7.23
N GLN A 206 25.60 -17.40 7.31
CA GLN A 206 26.35 -17.07 8.53
C GLN A 206 26.65 -15.58 8.58
N ILE A 207 26.50 -14.98 9.78
CA ILE A 207 26.85 -13.59 10.01
C ILE A 207 28.37 -13.43 9.96
N MET A 208 28.84 -12.43 9.21
CA MET A 208 30.26 -12.21 8.97
C MET A 208 30.86 -11.20 9.95
N ASN A 209 32.18 -11.30 10.13
CA ASN A 209 32.96 -10.45 11.04
C ASN A 209 34.00 -9.60 10.28
N ASP A 210 33.90 -9.54 8.96
CA ASP A 210 34.83 -8.84 8.08
C ASP A 210 34.10 -8.15 6.91
N TYR A 211 34.75 -7.17 6.28
CA TYR A 211 34.26 -6.46 5.10
C TYR A 211 35.01 -6.85 3.81
N GLN A 212 35.61 -8.03 3.76
CA GLN A 212 36.50 -8.42 2.64
C GLN A 212 35.74 -8.65 1.34
N TYR A 213 34.51 -9.15 1.41
CA TYR A 213 33.68 -9.45 0.26
C TYR A 213 32.38 -8.66 0.27
N LYS A 214 31.72 -8.58 -0.89
CA LYS A 214 30.35 -8.06 -1.00
C LYS A 214 29.37 -9.10 -0.47
N TYR A 215 29.13 -9.04 0.83
CA TYR A 215 28.14 -9.87 1.51
C TYR A 215 26.70 -9.47 1.21
N VAL A 216 25.76 -10.32 1.62
CA VAL A 216 24.34 -10.04 1.54
C VAL A 216 23.95 -9.23 2.78
N ILE A 217 23.43 -8.03 2.57
CA ILE A 217 22.87 -7.20 3.63
C ILE A 217 21.47 -7.72 3.91
N VAL A 218 21.23 -8.03 5.17
CA VAL A 218 19.96 -8.50 5.65
C VAL A 218 19.36 -7.49 6.61
N THR A 219 18.11 -7.11 6.31
CA THR A 219 17.32 -6.21 7.13
C THR A 219 16.09 -6.96 7.60
N THR A 220 15.88 -7.01 8.92
CA THR A 220 14.62 -7.49 9.50
C THR A 220 13.91 -6.32 10.14
N MET A 221 12.59 -6.26 9.92
CA MET A 221 11.70 -5.28 10.50
C MET A 221 10.42 -5.95 10.95
N GLU A 222 9.86 -5.47 12.05
CA GLU A 222 8.63 -5.99 12.65
C GLU A 222 7.67 -4.82 12.92
N PHE A 223 6.42 -4.99 12.49
CA PHE A 223 5.38 -3.98 12.54
C PHE A 223 4.20 -4.50 13.35
N SER A 224 3.53 -3.60 14.06
CA SER A 224 2.19 -3.85 14.56
C SER A 224 1.25 -2.81 13.97
N GLU A 225 0.21 -3.23 13.27
CA GLU A 225 -0.80 -2.31 12.75
C GLU A 225 -2.20 -2.70 13.23
N TYR A 226 -2.96 -1.68 13.65
CA TYR A 226 -4.34 -1.83 14.07
C TYR A 226 -5.27 -1.90 12.86
N GLN A 227 -6.19 -2.86 12.89
CA GLN A 227 -7.36 -2.84 12.03
C GLN A 227 -8.27 -1.68 12.47
N PHE A 228 -8.83 -0.97 11.49
CA PHE A 228 -9.76 0.16 11.61
C PHE A 228 -10.77 0.08 12.78
N PRO A 229 -11.31 1.21 13.31
CA PRO A 229 -10.94 2.61 13.05
C PRO A 229 -10.36 3.29 14.31
N THR A 230 -9.13 3.76 14.23
CA THR A 230 -8.61 4.87 15.04
C THR A 230 -8.67 4.71 16.57
N THR A 231 -7.77 3.93 17.16
CA THR A 231 -7.37 4.11 18.58
C THR A 231 -5.86 4.09 18.75
N LYS A 232 -5.37 4.87 19.72
CA LYS A 232 -3.94 5.10 20.00
C LYS A 232 -3.20 3.79 20.32
N VAL A 233 -2.04 3.61 19.72
CA VAL A 233 -1.08 2.51 19.97
C VAL A 233 -0.57 2.56 21.42
N GLY A 234 -0.72 1.48 22.19
CA GLY A 234 -0.28 1.38 23.58
C GLY A 234 -0.49 -0.02 24.20
N SER A 235 -0.14 -0.19 25.48
CA SER A 235 -0.29 -1.47 26.21
C SER A 235 -1.77 -1.87 26.35
N ASN A 236 -2.10 -3.15 26.16
CA ASN A 236 -3.43 -3.80 26.33
C ASN A 236 -4.46 -3.69 25.20
N GLN A 237 -4.08 -3.90 23.94
CA GLN A 237 -5.04 -3.98 22.85
C GLN A 237 -4.72 -5.19 21.90
N TYR A 238 -5.68 -5.67 21.07
CA TYR A 238 -5.48 -6.74 20.06
C TYR A 238 -4.68 -6.29 18.82
N PHE A 239 -3.45 -6.74 18.63
CA PHE A 239 -2.61 -6.33 17.50
C PHE A 239 -2.43 -7.46 16.48
N ASN A 240 -2.40 -7.10 15.19
CA ASN A 240 -1.82 -7.97 14.18
C ASN A 240 -0.33 -7.63 14.04
N TYR A 241 0.51 -8.66 14.13
CA TYR A 241 1.95 -8.55 14.05
C TYR A 241 2.45 -9.05 12.71
N TYR A 242 3.27 -8.23 12.05
CA TYR A 242 3.86 -8.53 10.76
C TYR A 242 5.37 -8.46 10.87
N ARG A 243 6.06 -9.48 10.33
CA ARG A 243 7.52 -9.50 10.21
C ARG A 243 7.91 -9.55 8.75
N MET A 244 8.80 -8.66 8.34
CA MET A 244 9.34 -8.63 7.00
C MET A 244 10.86 -8.69 7.05
N ARG A 245 11.45 -9.52 6.18
CA ARG A 245 12.88 -9.70 6.06
C ARG A 245 13.30 -9.50 4.61
N LEU A 246 14.23 -8.57 4.39
CA LEU A 246 14.86 -8.30 3.11
C LEU A 246 16.28 -8.87 3.11
N LYS A 247 16.68 -9.46 1.99
CA LYS A 247 18.07 -9.80 1.68
C LYS A 247 18.44 -9.15 0.35
N ALA A 248 19.49 -8.33 0.35
CA ALA A 248 19.94 -7.63 -0.84
C ALA A 248 21.47 -7.57 -0.87
N THR A 249 22.04 -7.55 -2.09
CA THR A 249 23.48 -7.38 -2.30
C THR A 249 23.71 -6.20 -3.23
N SER A 250 24.86 -5.53 -3.04
CA SER A 250 25.33 -4.47 -3.94
C SER A 250 25.68 -5.07 -5.31
N HIS A 251 25.15 -4.49 -6.38
CA HIS A 251 25.39 -4.94 -7.75
C HIS A 251 26.15 -3.89 -8.59
N CYS A 252 26.47 -2.73 -8.02
CA CYS A 252 27.25 -1.72 -8.72
C CYS A 252 28.67 -2.26 -9.03
N PRO A 253 29.09 -2.32 -10.32
CA PRO A 253 30.45 -2.70 -10.68
C PRO A 253 31.46 -1.70 -10.13
N ASN A 254 32.66 -2.21 -9.81
CA ASN A 254 33.73 -1.40 -9.25
C ASN A 254 34.39 -0.49 -10.29
#